data_AF-A0A7K8ACR9-F1
#
_entry.id   AF-A0A7K8ACR9-F1
#
_cell.length_a   1.000
_cell.length_b   1.000
_cell.length_c   1.000
_cell.angle_alpha   90.00
_cell.angle_beta   90.00
_cell.angle_gamma   90.00
#
_symmetry.space_group_name_H-M   'P 1'
#
loop_
_entity.id
_entity.type
_entity.pdbx_description
1 polymer ?
#
loop_
_entity_poly.entity_id
_entity_poly.type
_entity_poly.pdbx_seq_one_letter_code
_entity_poly.pdbx_strand_id
1 'polypeptide(L)'
;LPKLLDIGLEVYPYCPGEAEDGTQAAVQITLRLPDNVIYFKVPVVARWDPAGQQWRTDGISSITYETEGKSITFGMGAFYTVALLQDAHLNLPYQAWELQPTGVDEGLFTVTAVFATIRIQIKDNQCMLSSVVVEEEEVLSHITGKWMSPFALREALKRAGVNIFPAEYSHKYVPVPTKVSAREFPVGFSPCFSLRSPFPALGPAVLLHLTVYFFLQQVSEHLKAGSAKAKDWSLYMFNGEKVQNLKLTETSEAFSEELEEESEFHSTLYHMLKDFASQEAMDKVERAGFLFIDSVYQLLLATRVLAYS
;
A
#
# COMPACT_ATOMS: atom_id res chain seq x y z
N LEU A 1 -3.53 -46.66 -1.31
CA LEU A 1 -4.23 -45.36 -1.27
C LEU A 1 -4.49 -45.03 0.20
N PRO A 2 -3.63 -44.25 0.87
CA PRO A 2 -3.89 -43.84 2.25
C PRO A 2 -5.02 -42.81 2.26
N LYS A 3 -6.03 -43.04 3.09
CA LYS A 3 -7.11 -42.08 3.38
C LYS A 3 -6.55 -40.98 4.28
N LEU A 4 -6.72 -39.71 3.89
CA LEU A 4 -6.61 -38.59 4.83
C LEU A 4 -7.75 -38.71 5.84
N LEU A 5 -7.42 -38.92 7.10
CA LEU A 5 -8.36 -38.88 8.22
C LEU A 5 -8.34 -37.46 8.80
N ASP A 6 -9.51 -36.85 8.91
CA ASP A 6 -9.74 -35.50 9.42
C ASP A 6 -9.79 -35.51 10.97
N ILE A 7 -8.65 -35.78 11.61
CA ILE A 7 -8.52 -35.90 13.08
C ILE A 7 -7.81 -34.69 13.70
N GLY A 8 -7.53 -33.64 12.91
CA GLY A 8 -6.68 -32.54 13.36
C GLY A 8 -5.20 -32.95 13.51
N LEU A 9 -4.35 -32.02 13.94
CA LEU A 9 -2.91 -32.23 14.11
C LEU A 9 -2.65 -33.12 15.34
N GLU A 10 -2.26 -34.38 15.13
CA GLU A 10 -1.76 -35.25 16.20
C GLU A 10 -0.42 -34.71 16.74
N VAL A 11 -0.35 -34.51 18.06
CA VAL A 11 0.89 -34.12 18.74
C VAL A 11 1.79 -35.34 18.81
N TYR A 12 2.86 -35.37 18.02
CA TYR A 12 3.89 -36.40 18.10
C TYR A 12 4.99 -35.93 19.06
N PRO A 13 5.07 -36.48 20.30
CA PRO A 13 6.11 -36.09 21.24
C PRO A 13 7.46 -36.60 20.75
N TYR A 14 8.33 -35.68 20.34
CA TYR A 14 9.73 -35.99 20.10
C TYR A 14 10.48 -35.99 21.42
N CYS A 15 11.10 -37.12 21.77
CA CYS A 15 12.05 -37.21 22.85
C CYS A 15 13.44 -36.91 22.27
N PRO A 16 14.00 -35.70 22.47
CA PRO A 16 15.38 -35.44 22.05
C PRO A 16 16.31 -36.38 22.80
N GLY A 17 17.18 -37.08 22.07
CA GLY A 17 18.33 -37.76 22.68
C GLY A 17 19.27 -36.72 23.30
N GLU A 18 19.91 -37.07 24.40
CA GLU A 18 21.00 -36.27 24.97
C GLU A 18 22.25 -36.46 24.09
N ALA A 19 22.84 -35.37 23.61
CA ALA A 19 24.16 -35.43 22.98
C ALA A 19 25.20 -35.81 24.04
N GLU A 20 26.35 -36.36 23.63
CA GLU A 20 27.43 -36.82 24.54
C GLU A 20 27.97 -35.71 25.46
N ASP A 21 27.71 -34.44 25.15
CA ASP A 21 28.09 -33.25 25.93
C ASP A 21 26.94 -32.69 26.81
N GLY A 22 25.88 -33.47 27.04
CA GLY A 22 24.73 -33.08 27.89
C GLY A 22 23.81 -32.00 27.30
N THR A 23 24.00 -31.64 26.03
CA THR A 23 23.13 -30.72 25.29
C THR A 23 21.96 -31.48 24.65
N GLN A 24 20.74 -30.93 24.74
CA GLN A 24 19.58 -31.48 24.03
C GLN A 24 19.83 -31.45 22.51
N ALA A 25 19.68 -32.59 21.84
CA ALA A 25 19.83 -32.68 20.40
C ALA A 25 18.80 -31.78 19.69
N ALA A 26 19.29 -30.73 19.02
CA ALA A 26 18.46 -29.84 18.23
C ALA A 26 18.05 -30.53 16.91
N VAL A 27 16.76 -30.54 16.62
CA VAL A 27 16.22 -30.92 15.32
C VAL A 27 16.43 -29.76 14.35
N GLN A 28 17.08 -30.03 13.24
CA GLN A 28 17.20 -29.08 12.13
C GLN A 28 16.01 -29.23 11.20
N ILE A 29 15.31 -28.13 10.95
CA ILE A 29 14.12 -28.06 10.11
C ILE A 29 14.43 -27.14 8.93
N THR A 30 14.15 -27.60 7.71
CA THR A 30 14.25 -26.80 6.49
C THR A 30 12.87 -26.66 5.87
N LEU A 31 12.44 -25.42 5.69
CA LEU A 31 11.18 -25.07 5.04
C LEU A 31 11.47 -24.42 3.68
N ARG A 32 10.84 -24.95 2.63
CA ARG A 32 10.80 -24.27 1.34
C ARG A 32 9.67 -23.24 1.35
N LEU A 33 10.02 -22.00 1.01
CA LEU A 33 9.07 -20.91 0.95
C LEU A 33 8.22 -21.01 -0.31
N PRO A 34 6.94 -20.66 -0.22
CA PRO A 34 6.03 -20.82 -1.34
C PRO A 34 6.22 -19.68 -2.36
N ASP A 35 6.21 -20.01 -3.65
CA ASP A 35 6.47 -19.06 -4.74
C ASP A 35 5.39 -17.98 -4.91
N ASN A 36 4.23 -18.17 -4.28
CA ASN A 36 3.12 -17.24 -4.34
C ASN A 36 3.12 -16.20 -3.20
N VAL A 37 4.14 -16.19 -2.33
CA VAL A 37 4.29 -15.23 -1.23
C VAL A 37 5.62 -14.50 -1.35
N ILE A 38 5.57 -13.17 -1.23
CA ILE A 38 6.76 -12.32 -1.23
C ILE A 38 7.22 -12.05 0.20
N TYR A 39 8.52 -12.22 0.40
CA TYR A 39 9.23 -11.86 1.62
C TYR A 39 10.21 -10.73 1.30
N PHE A 40 9.90 -9.51 1.74
CA PHE A 40 10.73 -8.30 1.53
C PHE A 40 11.94 -8.25 2.45
N LYS A 41 11.89 -8.98 3.57
CA LYS A 41 13.00 -9.22 4.49
C LYS A 41 12.99 -10.69 4.88
N VAL A 42 14.11 -11.15 5.43
CA VAL A 42 14.20 -12.49 6.03
C VAL A 42 13.06 -12.64 7.05
N PRO A 43 12.13 -13.59 6.87
CA PRO A 43 11.01 -13.75 7.79
C PRO A 43 11.49 -14.21 9.16
N VAL A 44 10.80 -13.74 10.20
CA VAL A 44 11.05 -14.17 11.57
C VAL A 44 10.39 -15.52 11.79
N VAL A 45 11.19 -16.53 12.14
CA VAL A 45 10.66 -17.84 12.54
C VAL A 45 10.11 -17.71 13.95
N ALA A 46 8.85 -18.10 14.15
CA ALA A 46 8.20 -18.12 15.44
C ALA A 46 7.57 -19.48 15.71
N ARG A 47 7.59 -19.91 16.97
CA ARG A 47 6.90 -21.09 17.46
C ARG A 47 5.68 -20.71 18.27
N TRP A 48 4.62 -21.52 18.20
CA TRP A 48 3.46 -21.38 19.05
C TRP A 48 3.76 -21.91 20.46
N ASP A 49 3.46 -21.10 21.47
CA ASP A 49 3.47 -21.49 22.88
C ASP A 49 2.03 -21.75 23.33
N PRO A 50 1.62 -23.02 23.50
CA PRO A 50 0.25 -23.34 23.88
C PRO A 50 -0.10 -22.90 25.31
N ALA A 51 0.88 -22.81 26.22
CA ALA A 51 0.63 -22.40 27.59
C ALA A 51 0.35 -20.89 27.69
N GLY A 52 1.11 -20.09 26.94
CA GLY A 52 0.92 -18.64 26.86
C GLY A 52 -0.06 -18.17 25.79
N GLN A 53 -0.54 -19.07 24.91
CA GLN A 53 -1.33 -18.75 23.71
C GLN A 53 -0.73 -17.63 22.87
N GLN A 54 0.58 -17.72 22.61
CA GLN A 54 1.31 -16.65 21.93
C GLN A 54 2.39 -17.21 21.00
N TRP A 55 2.76 -16.42 20.00
CA TRP A 55 3.93 -16.68 19.18
C TRP A 55 5.20 -16.23 19.90
N ARG A 56 6.22 -17.08 19.92
CA ARG A 56 7.53 -16.78 20.52
C ARG A 56 8.67 -17.05 19.54
N THR A 57 9.76 -16.32 19.71
CA THR A 57 10.97 -16.42 18.87
C THR A 57 12.15 -17.09 19.60
N ASP A 58 11.95 -17.52 20.84
CA ASP A 58 12.96 -18.22 21.64
C ASP A 58 12.95 -19.74 21.38
N GLY A 59 14.03 -20.43 21.76
CA GLY A 59 14.18 -21.87 21.50
C GLY A 59 14.36 -22.22 20.02
N ILE A 60 14.68 -21.20 19.20
CA ILE A 60 15.03 -21.32 17.78
C ILE A 60 16.48 -20.87 17.64
N SER A 61 17.30 -21.68 16.97
CA SER A 61 18.73 -21.42 16.78
C SER A 61 19.16 -21.66 15.33
N SER A 62 20.39 -21.31 14.99
CA SER A 62 21.03 -21.65 13.70
C SER A 62 20.19 -21.28 12.47
N ILE A 63 19.52 -20.12 12.51
CA ILE A 63 18.68 -19.66 11.40
C ILE A 63 19.57 -19.29 10.22
N THR A 64 19.34 -19.94 9.09
CA THR A 64 19.99 -19.70 7.81
C THR A 64 18.91 -19.48 6.74
N TYR A 65 19.06 -18.42 5.97
CA TYR A 65 18.13 -18.06 4.90
C TYR A 65 18.87 -18.11 3.57
N GLU A 66 18.34 -18.90 2.65
CA GLU A 66 18.86 -19.06 1.31
C GLU A 66 17.92 -18.37 0.33
N THR A 67 18.33 -17.19 -0.15
CA THR A 67 17.51 -16.35 -1.03
C THR A 67 17.22 -17.03 -2.36
N GLU A 68 18.22 -17.61 -3.01
CA GLU A 68 18.06 -18.26 -4.33
C GLU A 68 17.22 -19.53 -4.26
N GLY A 69 17.47 -20.37 -3.24
CA GLY A 69 16.71 -21.60 -2.99
C GLY A 69 15.32 -21.37 -2.40
N LYS A 70 14.99 -20.11 -2.02
CA LYS A 70 13.79 -19.73 -1.26
C LYS A 70 13.56 -20.68 -0.10
N SER A 71 14.59 -20.90 0.71
CA SER A 71 14.55 -21.85 1.81
C SER A 71 15.00 -21.19 3.11
N ILE A 72 14.38 -21.59 4.21
CA ILE A 72 14.80 -21.18 5.55
C ILE A 72 15.04 -22.43 6.39
N THR A 73 16.21 -22.49 7.01
CA THR A 73 16.64 -23.60 7.85
C THR A 73 16.93 -23.11 9.25
N PHE A 74 16.44 -23.81 10.26
CA PHE A 74 16.59 -23.44 11.67
C PHE A 74 16.59 -24.67 12.58
N GLY A 75 17.23 -24.55 13.74
CA GLY A 75 17.30 -25.58 14.77
C GLY A 75 16.28 -25.34 15.89
N MET A 76 15.71 -26.42 16.43
CA MET A 76 14.79 -26.39 17.58
C MET A 76 15.02 -27.59 18.50
N GLY A 77 14.87 -27.40 19.82
CA GLY A 77 15.01 -28.51 20.79
C GLY A 77 13.84 -29.51 20.79
N ALA A 78 12.71 -29.15 20.20
CA ALA A 78 11.53 -30.01 20.04
C ALA A 78 10.66 -29.52 18.88
N PHE A 79 9.66 -30.30 18.46
CA PHE A 79 8.69 -29.88 17.46
C PHE A 79 7.59 -29.00 18.08
N TYR A 80 7.29 -27.91 17.38
CA TYR A 80 6.19 -27.00 17.70
C TYR A 80 5.44 -26.65 16.41
N THR A 81 4.26 -26.03 16.54
CA THR A 81 3.68 -25.30 15.41
C THR A 81 4.56 -24.09 15.10
N VAL A 82 4.96 -23.92 13.85
CA VAL A 82 5.86 -22.85 13.41
C VAL A 82 5.13 -21.92 12.44
N ALA A 83 5.42 -20.63 12.51
CA ALA A 83 5.01 -19.62 11.55
C ALA A 83 6.20 -18.79 11.09
N LEU A 84 6.09 -18.26 9.88
CA LEU A 84 7.01 -17.27 9.32
C LEU A 84 6.32 -15.91 9.38
N LEU A 85 6.88 -14.99 10.15
CA LEU A 85 6.30 -13.67 10.39
C LEU A 85 7.05 -12.61 9.60
N GLN A 86 6.29 -11.71 8.99
CA GLN A 86 6.82 -10.53 8.31
C GLN A 86 6.14 -9.29 8.89
N ASP A 87 6.91 -8.20 9.03
CA ASP A 87 6.35 -6.93 9.45
C ASP A 87 5.33 -6.43 8.41
N ALA A 88 4.11 -6.17 8.87
CA ALA A 88 3.01 -5.69 8.06
C ALA A 88 3.26 -4.28 7.50
N HIS A 89 4.23 -3.54 8.04
CA HIS A 89 4.47 -2.14 7.73
C HIS A 89 5.67 -1.89 6.81
N LEU A 90 6.29 -2.93 6.23
CA LEU A 90 7.50 -2.77 5.41
C LEU A 90 7.34 -1.83 4.21
N ASN A 91 6.12 -1.73 3.65
CA ASN A 91 5.80 -0.85 2.53
C ASN A 91 5.18 0.49 2.97
N LEU A 92 5.31 0.84 4.24
CA LEU A 92 4.83 2.09 4.83
C LEU A 92 6.00 2.86 5.47
N PRO A 93 6.07 4.20 5.34
CA PRO A 93 5.22 5.03 4.51
C PRO A 93 5.47 4.81 3.00
N TYR A 94 4.51 5.21 2.18
CA TYR A 94 4.65 5.20 0.72
C TYR A 94 5.63 6.30 0.29
N GLN A 95 6.44 6.01 -0.73
CA GLN A 95 7.33 7.00 -1.35
C GLN A 95 6.56 7.91 -2.30
N ALA A 96 5.60 7.34 -3.04
CA ALA A 96 4.71 8.07 -3.93
C ALA A 96 3.43 7.27 -4.18
N TRP A 97 2.41 7.97 -4.65
CA TRP A 97 1.22 7.35 -5.22
C TRP A 97 0.68 8.22 -6.33
N GLU A 98 -0.01 7.58 -7.26
CA GLU A 98 -0.64 8.24 -8.40
C GLU A 98 -1.95 7.53 -8.75
N LEU A 99 -3.01 8.29 -8.99
CA LEU A 99 -4.26 7.79 -9.53
C LEU A 99 -4.53 8.52 -10.84
N GLN A 100 -4.53 7.80 -11.96
CA GLN A 100 -4.71 8.37 -13.29
C GLN A 100 -5.98 7.82 -13.93
N PRO A 101 -6.81 8.65 -14.57
CA PRO A 101 -7.92 8.15 -15.36
C PRO A 101 -7.43 7.64 -16.70
N THR A 102 -7.91 6.45 -17.08
CA THR A 102 -7.59 5.80 -18.37
C THR A 102 -8.81 5.70 -19.28
N GLY A 103 -10.02 5.98 -18.76
CA GLY A 103 -11.30 5.98 -19.46
C GLY A 103 -12.40 6.65 -18.63
N VAL A 104 -13.67 6.55 -19.05
CA VAL A 104 -14.82 7.16 -18.33
C VAL A 104 -15.09 6.49 -16.99
N ASP A 105 -14.89 5.17 -16.91
CA ASP A 105 -15.01 4.35 -15.70
C ASP A 105 -13.79 3.46 -15.54
N GLU A 106 -12.64 3.95 -15.97
CA GLU A 106 -11.38 3.23 -15.92
C GLU A 106 -10.28 4.12 -15.34
N GLY A 107 -9.47 3.55 -14.46
CA GLY A 107 -8.35 4.24 -13.86
C GLY A 107 -7.19 3.31 -13.54
N LEU A 108 -6.02 3.89 -13.37
CA LEU A 108 -4.82 3.22 -12.93
C LEU A 108 -4.36 3.84 -11.61
N PHE A 109 -4.37 3.02 -10.56
CA PHE A 109 -3.85 3.39 -9.25
C PHE A 109 -2.47 2.76 -9.05
N THR A 110 -1.47 3.60 -8.86
CA THR A 110 -0.08 3.21 -8.64
C THR A 110 0.35 3.62 -7.24
N VAL A 111 0.89 2.67 -6.48
CA VAL A 111 1.49 2.91 -5.16
C VAL A 111 2.95 2.50 -5.22
N THR A 112 3.83 3.46 -4.97
CA THR A 112 5.28 3.25 -4.89
C THR A 112 5.69 3.23 -3.43
N ALA A 113 6.08 2.06 -2.94
CA ALA A 113 6.61 1.84 -1.60
C ALA A 113 8.10 1.55 -1.64
N VAL A 114 8.72 1.40 -0.47
CA VAL A 114 10.16 1.17 -0.32
C VAL A 114 10.65 -0.07 -1.08
N PHE A 115 9.88 -1.16 -1.04
CA PHE A 115 10.30 -2.43 -1.65
C PHE A 115 9.54 -2.80 -2.93
N ALA A 116 8.44 -2.12 -3.22
CA ALA A 116 7.55 -2.51 -4.31
C ALA A 116 6.85 -1.34 -4.96
N THR A 117 6.64 -1.44 -6.27
CA THR A 117 5.68 -0.60 -6.99
C THR A 117 4.49 -1.47 -7.41
N ILE A 118 3.30 -1.10 -6.93
CA ILE A 118 2.05 -1.83 -7.15
C ILE A 118 1.20 -1.03 -8.12
N ARG A 119 0.76 -1.66 -9.22
CA ARG A 119 -0.14 -1.06 -10.21
C ARG A 119 -1.47 -1.80 -10.23
N ILE A 120 -2.55 -1.07 -9.99
CA ILE A 120 -3.92 -1.59 -9.91
C ILE A 120 -4.76 -0.89 -10.97
N GLN A 121 -5.27 -1.64 -11.94
CA GLN A 121 -6.32 -1.15 -12.82
C GLN A 121 -7.67 -1.21 -12.11
N ILE A 122 -8.48 -0.18 -12.30
CA ILE A 122 -9.81 -0.04 -11.76
C ILE A 122 -10.74 0.10 -12.95
N LYS A 123 -11.82 -0.68 -12.96
CA LYS A 123 -12.87 -0.60 -13.96
C LYS A 123 -14.21 -0.96 -13.35
N ASP A 124 -15.19 -0.06 -13.47
CA ASP A 124 -16.51 -0.24 -12.87
C ASP A 124 -16.40 -0.61 -11.37
N ASN A 125 -17.01 -1.71 -10.93
CA ASN A 125 -16.94 -2.21 -9.55
C ASN A 125 -15.77 -3.18 -9.28
N GLN A 126 -14.78 -3.23 -10.17
CA GLN A 126 -13.71 -4.23 -10.12
C GLN A 126 -12.34 -3.58 -10.16
N CYS A 127 -11.38 -4.32 -9.62
CA CYS A 127 -9.97 -4.01 -9.66
C CYS A 127 -9.19 -5.21 -10.19
N MET A 128 -8.09 -4.93 -10.86
CA MET A 128 -7.17 -5.93 -11.37
C MET A 128 -5.76 -5.51 -10.98
N LEU A 129 -4.99 -6.44 -10.44
CA LEU A 129 -3.56 -6.24 -10.28
C LEU A 129 -2.90 -6.28 -11.65
N SER A 130 -2.35 -5.16 -12.10
CA SER A 130 -1.66 -5.04 -13.39
C SER A 130 -0.23 -5.53 -13.29
N SER A 131 0.48 -5.11 -12.23
CA SER A 131 1.81 -5.63 -11.91
C SER A 131 2.20 -5.28 -10.48
N VAL A 132 3.13 -6.06 -9.94
CA VAL A 132 3.92 -5.73 -8.75
C VAL A 132 5.36 -5.88 -9.15
N VAL A 133 6.12 -4.79 -9.05
CA VAL A 133 7.55 -4.76 -9.38
C VAL A 133 8.33 -4.70 -8.07
N VAL A 134 9.22 -5.65 -7.85
CA VAL A 134 10.16 -5.73 -6.71
C VAL A 134 11.56 -5.87 -7.29
N GLU A 135 12.48 -4.98 -6.92
CA GLU A 135 13.87 -5.00 -7.44
C GLU A 135 13.95 -5.16 -8.97
N GLU A 136 13.10 -4.42 -9.70
CA GLU A 136 12.97 -4.44 -11.17
C GLU A 136 12.33 -5.70 -11.79
N GLU A 137 11.97 -6.70 -10.99
CA GLU A 137 11.29 -7.90 -11.46
C GLU A 137 9.78 -7.85 -11.22
N GLU A 138 9.00 -8.26 -12.23
CA GLU A 138 7.56 -8.47 -12.08
C GLU A 138 7.28 -9.79 -11.35
N VAL A 139 6.56 -9.69 -10.24
CA VAL A 139 6.21 -10.80 -9.36
C VAL A 139 4.70 -11.00 -9.31
N LEU A 140 4.26 -12.09 -8.67
CA LEU A 140 2.85 -12.42 -8.45
C LEU A 140 2.02 -12.69 -9.72
N SER A 141 2.63 -13.26 -10.76
CA SER A 141 1.95 -13.67 -12.00
C SER A 141 0.70 -14.53 -11.78
N HIS A 142 0.62 -15.26 -10.67
CA HIS A 142 -0.52 -16.08 -10.30
C HIS A 142 -1.79 -15.28 -9.92
N ILE A 143 -1.69 -13.98 -9.58
CA ILE A 143 -2.83 -13.08 -9.33
C ILE A 143 -2.94 -11.94 -10.35
N THR A 144 -1.85 -11.58 -11.02
CA THR A 144 -1.84 -10.56 -12.07
C THR A 144 -2.85 -10.86 -13.17
N GLY A 145 -3.54 -9.83 -13.66
CA GLY A 145 -4.52 -9.95 -14.76
C GLY A 145 -5.90 -10.46 -14.35
N LYS A 146 -6.14 -10.75 -13.06
CA LYS A 146 -7.44 -11.23 -12.57
C LYS A 146 -8.30 -10.08 -12.03
N TRP A 147 -9.47 -9.88 -12.65
CA TRP A 147 -10.49 -8.96 -12.14
C TRP A 147 -11.17 -9.51 -10.90
N MET A 148 -11.25 -8.70 -9.86
CA MET A 148 -11.89 -9.04 -8.59
C MET A 148 -12.43 -7.79 -7.90
N SER A 149 -13.23 -7.94 -6.83
CA SER A 149 -13.67 -6.78 -6.06
C SER A 149 -12.49 -6.10 -5.33
N PRO A 150 -12.60 -4.81 -4.96
CA PRO A 150 -11.55 -4.12 -4.19
C PRO A 150 -11.18 -4.87 -2.91
N PHE A 151 -12.17 -5.42 -2.20
CA PHE A 151 -11.96 -6.24 -1.01
C PHE A 151 -11.19 -7.54 -1.32
N ALA A 152 -11.57 -8.26 -2.38
CA ALA A 152 -10.89 -9.49 -2.76
C ALA A 152 -9.43 -9.23 -3.18
N LEU A 153 -9.17 -8.12 -3.88
CA LEU A 153 -7.81 -7.70 -4.24
C LEU A 153 -6.95 -7.42 -3.02
N ARG A 154 -7.50 -6.71 -2.03
CA ARG A 154 -6.83 -6.44 -0.76
C ARG A 154 -6.41 -7.74 -0.06
N GLU A 155 -7.31 -8.71 0.03
CA GLU A 155 -7.02 -9.99 0.67
C GLU A 155 -6.04 -10.84 -0.15
N ALA A 156 -6.13 -10.81 -1.48
CA ALA A 156 -5.18 -11.49 -2.36
C ALA A 156 -3.75 -10.93 -2.19
N LEU A 157 -3.59 -9.61 -2.18
CA LEU A 157 -2.30 -8.95 -1.98
C LEU A 157 -1.70 -9.28 -0.60
N LYS A 158 -2.51 -9.20 0.47
CA LYS A 158 -2.06 -9.58 1.82
C LYS A 158 -1.61 -11.03 1.90
N ARG A 159 -2.37 -11.97 1.31
CA ARG A 159 -2.01 -13.39 1.26
C ARG A 159 -0.73 -13.64 0.47
N ALA A 160 -0.48 -12.83 -0.56
CA ALA A 160 0.74 -12.85 -1.34
C ALA A 160 1.94 -12.15 -0.67
N GLY A 161 1.80 -11.69 0.59
CA GLY A 161 2.87 -11.01 1.33
C GLY A 161 3.02 -9.53 1.02
N VAL A 162 2.20 -8.96 0.13
CA VAL A 162 2.21 -7.54 -0.23
C VAL A 162 1.17 -6.78 0.58
N ASN A 163 1.58 -6.23 1.72
CA ASN A 163 0.71 -5.39 2.52
C ASN A 163 0.98 -3.90 2.26
N ILE A 164 0.02 -3.25 1.62
CA ILE A 164 -0.06 -1.78 1.43
C ILE A 164 -1.31 -1.21 2.11
N PHE A 165 -1.80 -1.87 3.16
CA PHE A 165 -3.06 -1.52 3.81
C PHE A 165 -2.83 -1.30 5.30
N PRO A 166 -2.66 -0.04 5.75
CA PRO A 166 -2.45 0.27 7.15
C PRO A 166 -3.63 -0.24 8.01
N ALA A 167 -3.31 -0.78 9.18
CA ALA A 167 -4.27 -1.15 10.20
C ALA A 167 -4.63 0.06 11.07
N GLU A 168 -5.60 -0.12 11.98
CA GLU A 168 -6.07 0.92 12.91
C GLU A 168 -4.92 1.58 13.70
N TYR A 169 -3.97 0.76 14.17
CA TYR A 169 -2.85 1.20 15.01
C TYR A 169 -1.51 1.33 14.28
N SER A 170 -1.50 1.31 12.94
CA SER A 170 -0.24 1.40 12.17
C SER A 170 0.56 2.68 12.41
N HIS A 171 -0.10 3.77 12.83
CA HIS A 171 0.54 5.04 13.19
C HIS A 171 1.50 4.95 14.40
N LYS A 172 1.41 3.88 15.19
CA LYS A 172 2.34 3.62 16.31
C LYS A 172 3.66 2.98 15.86
N TYR A 173 3.66 2.36 14.68
CA TYR A 173 4.77 1.58 14.16
C TYR A 173 5.45 2.24 12.95
N VAL A 174 4.72 3.12 12.28
CA VAL A 174 5.20 3.90 11.14
C VAL A 174 5.17 5.38 11.52
N PRO A 175 6.26 6.13 11.30
CA PRO A 175 6.21 7.58 11.44
C PRO A 175 5.28 8.15 10.36
N VAL A 176 4.06 8.48 10.77
CA VAL A 176 3.10 9.19 9.93
C VAL A 176 3.36 10.68 10.16
N PRO A 177 3.58 11.49 9.09
CA PRO A 177 3.57 12.94 9.26
C PRO A 177 2.29 13.31 9.99
N THR A 178 2.35 14.20 10.99
CA THR A 178 1.19 14.73 11.71
C THR A 178 0.35 15.62 10.79
N LYS A 179 -0.11 15.07 9.66
CA LYS A 179 -1.29 15.52 8.96
C LYS A 179 -2.41 15.32 9.97
N VAL A 180 -2.95 16.43 10.46
CA VAL A 180 -4.11 16.50 11.37
C VAL A 180 -5.02 15.32 11.09
N SER A 181 -5.54 14.68 12.14
CA SER A 181 -6.55 13.63 12.06
C SER A 181 -7.72 14.08 11.17
N ALA A 182 -7.51 13.96 9.87
CA ALA A 182 -8.45 14.28 8.85
C ALA A 182 -9.37 13.09 8.92
N ARG A 183 -10.43 13.24 9.73
CA ARG A 183 -11.68 12.51 9.54
C ARG A 183 -11.82 12.37 8.04
N GLU A 184 -11.69 11.13 7.59
CA GLU A 184 -11.65 10.68 6.20
C GLU A 184 -12.42 11.66 5.33
N PHE A 185 -11.72 12.67 4.80
CA PHE A 185 -12.39 13.72 4.05
C PHE A 185 -12.85 13.05 2.76
N PRO A 186 -14.12 13.20 2.37
CA PRO A 186 -14.56 12.82 1.05
C PRO A 186 -13.95 13.83 0.09
N VAL A 187 -12.66 13.66 -0.23
CA VAL A 187 -12.07 14.30 -1.39
C VAL A 187 -12.91 13.80 -2.54
N GLY A 188 -13.75 14.69 -3.09
CA GLY A 188 -14.67 14.41 -4.18
C GLY A 188 -13.88 13.95 -5.39
N PHE A 189 -13.60 12.65 -5.45
CA PHE A 189 -12.82 12.06 -6.50
C PHE A 189 -13.54 12.30 -7.81
N SER A 190 -12.78 12.79 -8.78
CA SER A 190 -13.31 13.14 -10.09
C SER A 190 -12.59 12.29 -11.16
N PRO A 191 -13.33 11.55 -11.99
CA PRO A 191 -12.82 10.59 -12.98
C PRO A 191 -11.93 11.17 -14.08
N CYS A 192 -11.69 12.47 -14.09
CA CYS A 192 -10.92 13.17 -15.13
C CYS A 192 -9.61 13.73 -14.64
N PHE A 193 -9.30 13.54 -13.35
CA PHE A 193 -8.16 14.18 -12.73
C PHE A 193 -7.14 13.15 -12.30
N SER A 194 -5.92 13.34 -12.78
CA SER A 194 -4.76 12.64 -12.26
C SER A 194 -4.40 13.25 -10.91
N LEU A 195 -4.21 12.40 -9.91
CA LEU A 195 -3.90 12.79 -8.54
C LEU A 195 -2.56 12.18 -8.15
N ARG A 196 -1.63 13.01 -7.65
CA ARG A 196 -0.30 12.56 -7.24
C ARG A 196 0.16 13.26 -5.97
N SER A 197 1.06 12.59 -5.23
CA SER A 197 1.77 13.19 -4.10
C SER A 197 2.79 14.27 -4.53
N PRO A 198 2.86 15.44 -3.86
CA PRO A 198 3.71 16.55 -4.27
C PRO A 198 5.22 16.41 -3.93
N PHE A 199 5.65 15.33 -3.26
CA PHE A 199 7.06 15.12 -2.84
C PHE A 199 8.15 15.36 -3.91
N PRO A 200 7.98 14.98 -5.18
CA PRO A 200 9.02 15.20 -6.18
C PRO A 200 9.03 16.65 -6.73
N ALA A 201 7.97 17.42 -6.48
CA ALA A 201 7.82 18.80 -6.95
C ALA A 201 8.19 19.84 -5.89
N LEU A 202 8.04 19.54 -4.61
CA LEU A 202 8.37 20.48 -3.53
C LEU A 202 9.48 19.90 -2.67
N GLY A 203 10.45 20.74 -2.25
CA GLY A 203 11.50 20.30 -1.35
C GLY A 203 10.93 19.79 0.00
N PRO A 204 11.56 18.79 0.65
CA PRO A 204 11.04 18.16 1.87
C PRO A 204 10.82 19.15 3.03
N ALA A 205 11.56 20.25 3.07
CA ALA A 205 11.38 21.32 4.06
C ALA A 205 10.05 22.10 3.89
N VAL A 206 9.61 22.31 2.65
CA VAL A 206 8.35 23.01 2.31
C VAL A 206 7.14 22.10 2.62
N LEU A 207 7.22 20.81 2.26
CA LEU A 207 6.20 19.82 2.62
C LEU A 207 6.03 19.67 4.13
N LEU A 208 7.11 19.63 4.90
CA LEU A 208 7.08 19.48 6.36
C LEU A 208 6.39 20.66 7.05
N HIS A 209 6.55 21.88 6.52
CA HIS A 209 5.88 23.06 7.07
C HIS A 209 4.37 23.06 6.81
N LEU A 210 3.94 22.52 5.67
CA LEU A 210 2.55 22.55 5.21
C LEU A 210 1.70 21.40 5.72
N THR A 211 2.30 20.22 5.82
CA THR A 211 1.62 18.99 6.23
C THR A 211 1.15 18.98 7.68
N VAL A 212 1.54 19.97 8.50
CA VAL A 212 1.04 20.11 9.88
C VAL A 212 -0.39 20.65 9.91
N TYR A 213 -0.83 21.38 8.89
CA TYR A 213 -2.14 22.06 8.88
C TYR A 213 -2.96 21.85 7.61
N PHE A 214 -2.32 21.43 6.51
CA PHE A 214 -2.91 21.42 5.18
C PHE A 214 -2.59 20.13 4.41
N PHE A 215 -3.53 19.69 3.59
CA PHE A 215 -3.31 18.64 2.61
C PHE A 215 -2.96 19.27 1.27
N LEU A 216 -1.88 18.79 0.62
CA LEU A 216 -1.44 19.25 -0.69
C LEU A 216 -1.60 18.14 -1.72
N GLN A 217 -2.18 18.47 -2.87
CA GLN A 217 -2.42 17.52 -3.95
C GLN A 217 -2.06 18.14 -5.29
N GLN A 218 -1.25 17.43 -6.08
CA GLN A 218 -1.12 17.78 -7.48
C GLN A 218 -2.31 17.19 -8.24
N VAL A 219 -2.94 18.04 -9.04
CA VAL A 219 -4.10 17.70 -9.85
C VAL A 219 -3.81 18.14 -11.27
N SER A 220 -4.06 17.25 -12.23
CA SER A 220 -3.95 17.54 -13.65
C SER A 220 -5.17 17.00 -14.38
N GLU A 221 -5.75 17.80 -15.26
CA GLU A 221 -6.84 17.36 -16.13
C GLU A 221 -6.32 16.37 -17.16
N HIS A 222 -7.02 15.25 -17.32
CA HIS A 222 -6.55 14.15 -18.17
C HIS A 222 -7.67 13.58 -19.04
N LEU A 223 -7.72 14.03 -20.30
CA LEU A 223 -8.79 13.70 -21.25
C LEU A 223 -8.55 12.41 -22.06
N LYS A 224 -7.30 11.90 -22.15
CA LYS A 224 -6.92 10.69 -22.92
C LYS A 224 -5.88 9.88 -22.14
N ALA A 225 -5.86 8.54 -22.28
CA ALA A 225 -4.86 7.68 -21.62
C ALA A 225 -3.41 8.08 -21.99
N GLY A 226 -2.53 8.20 -20.98
CA GLY A 226 -1.17 8.77 -21.10
C GLY A 226 -0.66 9.35 -19.78
N SER A 227 0.53 9.97 -19.79
CA SER A 227 1.04 10.77 -18.66
C SER A 227 0.87 12.26 -18.96
N ALA A 228 0.28 13.02 -18.03
CA ALA A 228 0.21 14.48 -18.12
C ALA A 228 1.62 15.10 -18.22
N LYS A 229 1.79 16.18 -18.99
CA LYS A 229 3.10 16.85 -19.09
C LYS A 229 3.36 17.57 -17.76
N ALA A 230 4.64 17.73 -17.39
CA ALA A 230 5.03 18.40 -16.14
C ALA A 230 4.44 19.83 -16.00
N LYS A 231 4.09 20.49 -17.11
CA LYS A 231 3.46 21.82 -17.14
C LYS A 231 1.96 21.83 -16.85
N ASP A 232 1.32 20.66 -16.76
CA ASP A 232 -0.13 20.53 -16.66
C ASP A 232 -0.59 20.22 -15.22
N TRP A 233 0.33 20.23 -14.25
CA TRP A 233 0.05 19.95 -12.84
C TRP A 233 -0.09 21.23 -12.04
N SER A 234 -1.25 21.42 -11.43
CA SER A 234 -1.52 22.50 -10.47
C SER A 234 -1.50 21.94 -9.05
N LEU A 235 -1.03 22.76 -8.09
CA LEU A 235 -0.88 22.38 -6.70
C LEU A 235 -2.04 22.95 -5.87
N TYR A 236 -2.86 22.07 -5.31
CA TYR A 236 -4.01 22.47 -4.51
C TYR A 236 -3.79 22.21 -3.02
N MET A 237 -4.23 23.16 -2.21
CA MET A 237 -4.22 23.10 -0.75
C MET A 237 -5.63 22.93 -0.20
N PHE A 238 -5.81 22.00 0.73
CA PHE A 238 -7.08 21.69 1.39
C PHE A 238 -6.91 21.80 2.91
N ASN A 239 -7.82 22.52 3.57
CA ASN A 239 -7.81 22.69 5.04
C ASN A 239 -9.10 22.19 5.71
N GLY A 240 -9.94 21.46 4.98
CA GLY A 240 -11.24 20.96 5.44
C GLY A 240 -12.41 21.95 5.34
N GLU A 241 -12.12 23.25 5.17
CA GLU A 241 -13.13 24.31 4.99
C GLU A 241 -13.06 24.96 3.60
N LYS A 242 -11.88 24.96 2.99
CA LYS A 242 -11.61 25.58 1.69
C LYS A 242 -10.54 24.83 0.91
N VAL A 243 -10.62 24.99 -0.42
CA VAL A 243 -9.68 24.54 -1.45
C VAL A 243 -9.05 25.76 -2.10
N GLN A 244 -7.73 25.78 -2.22
CA GLN A 244 -6.97 26.89 -2.79
C GLN A 244 -6.01 26.36 -3.87
N ASN A 245 -5.95 27.00 -5.03
CA ASN A 245 -4.91 26.75 -6.03
C ASN A 245 -3.69 27.62 -5.70
N LEU A 246 -2.53 27.02 -5.46
CA LEU A 246 -1.32 27.73 -5.06
C LEU A 246 -0.47 28.11 -6.27
N LYS A 247 0.06 29.33 -6.28
CA LYS A 247 1.06 29.81 -7.26
C LYS A 247 2.44 29.23 -6.95
N LEU A 248 2.56 27.90 -6.98
CA LEU A 248 3.79 27.17 -6.71
C LEU A 248 4.12 26.23 -7.88
N THR A 249 5.37 26.26 -8.32
CA THR A 249 5.89 25.34 -9.35
C THR A 249 6.88 24.37 -8.72
N GLU A 250 7.26 23.32 -9.47
CA GLU A 250 8.23 22.32 -9.00
C GLU A 250 9.63 22.88 -8.65
N THR A 251 9.86 24.16 -8.96
CA THR A 251 11.15 24.86 -8.79
C THR A 251 11.08 25.97 -7.73
N SER A 252 9.96 26.13 -7.01
CA SER A 252 9.81 27.19 -6.01
C SER A 252 10.66 26.91 -4.76
N GLU A 253 11.61 27.80 -4.47
CA GLU A 253 12.54 27.65 -3.32
C GLU A 253 11.88 27.89 -1.95
N ALA A 254 10.77 28.63 -1.91
CA ALA A 254 10.06 28.99 -0.69
C ALA A 254 8.55 28.77 -0.83
N PHE A 255 7.90 28.41 0.28
CA PHE A 255 6.45 28.29 0.36
C PHE A 255 5.77 29.66 0.23
N SER A 256 4.66 29.70 -0.51
CA SER A 256 3.77 30.86 -0.60
C SER A 256 2.31 30.39 -0.59
N GLU A 257 1.47 31.04 0.21
CA GLU A 257 0.00 30.88 0.19
C GLU A 257 -0.67 31.71 -0.91
N GLU A 258 0.13 32.41 -1.74
CA GLU A 258 -0.39 33.19 -2.85
C GLU A 258 -1.16 32.30 -3.83
N LEU A 259 -2.39 32.75 -4.12
CA LEU A 259 -3.25 32.12 -5.10
C LEU A 259 -2.65 32.26 -6.50
N GLU A 260 -2.89 31.26 -7.34
CA GLU A 260 -2.66 31.40 -8.77
C GLU A 260 -3.48 32.58 -9.33
N GLU A 261 -2.97 33.27 -10.35
CA GLU A 261 -3.64 34.44 -10.92
C GLU A 261 -5.04 34.04 -11.40
N GLU A 262 -6.05 34.84 -11.05
CA GLU A 262 -7.48 34.59 -11.32
C GLU A 262 -8.10 33.40 -10.55
N SER A 263 -7.42 32.85 -9.52
CA SER A 263 -8.00 31.83 -8.64
C SER A 263 -8.72 32.42 -7.43
N GLU A 264 -9.82 31.77 -7.02
CA GLU A 264 -10.55 32.04 -5.79
C GLU A 264 -10.47 30.86 -4.80
N PHE A 265 -11.08 31.01 -3.62
CA PHE A 265 -11.26 29.92 -2.66
C PHE A 265 -12.59 29.21 -2.90
N HIS A 266 -12.59 27.89 -2.88
CA HIS A 266 -13.81 27.09 -3.07
C HIS A 266 -14.09 26.21 -1.85
N SER A 267 -15.35 25.93 -1.57
CA SER A 267 -15.78 25.12 -0.41
C SER A 267 -15.49 23.62 -0.58
N THR A 268 -15.34 23.14 -1.81
CA THR A 268 -15.06 21.72 -2.11
C THR A 268 -14.21 21.60 -3.37
N LEU A 269 -13.56 20.44 -3.56
CA LEU A 269 -12.85 20.13 -4.80
C LEU A 269 -13.77 20.21 -6.02
N TYR A 270 -15.02 19.74 -5.94
CA TYR A 270 -15.97 19.77 -7.05
C TYR A 270 -16.28 21.19 -7.53
N HIS A 271 -16.54 22.12 -6.60
CA HIS A 271 -16.80 23.53 -6.92
C HIS A 271 -15.57 24.19 -7.56
N MET A 272 -14.35 23.86 -7.09
CA MET A 272 -13.13 24.31 -7.74
C MET A 272 -13.00 23.76 -9.16
N LEU A 273 -13.19 22.44 -9.33
CA LEU A 273 -13.13 21.81 -10.64
C LEU A 273 -14.13 22.43 -11.62
N LYS A 274 -15.33 22.81 -11.16
CA LYS A 274 -16.32 23.46 -12.02
C LYS A 274 -15.83 24.79 -12.60
N ASP A 275 -14.97 25.51 -11.89
CA ASP A 275 -14.48 26.83 -12.31
C ASP A 275 -13.25 26.73 -13.22
N PHE A 276 -12.44 25.67 -13.10
CA PHE A 276 -11.19 25.51 -13.86
C PHE A 276 -11.20 24.40 -14.92
N ALA A 277 -12.02 23.36 -14.76
CA ALA A 277 -12.02 22.20 -15.64
C ALA A 277 -12.67 22.53 -16.99
N SER A 278 -12.19 21.88 -18.05
CA SER A 278 -12.87 21.94 -19.33
C SER A 278 -14.29 21.36 -19.25
N GLN A 279 -15.18 21.82 -20.13
CA GLN A 279 -16.53 21.25 -20.24
C GLN A 279 -16.47 19.75 -20.54
N GLU A 280 -15.50 19.29 -21.32
CA GLU A 280 -15.30 17.88 -21.64
C GLU A 280 -14.92 17.05 -20.40
N ALA A 281 -14.10 17.60 -19.52
CA ALA A 281 -13.78 16.99 -18.23
C ALA A 281 -15.04 16.95 -17.34
N MET A 282 -15.74 18.07 -17.18
CA MET A 282 -16.97 18.14 -16.38
C MET A 282 -18.04 17.16 -16.87
N ASP A 283 -18.25 17.05 -18.19
CA ASP A 283 -19.20 16.09 -18.76
C ASP A 283 -18.83 14.64 -18.42
N LYS A 284 -17.54 14.32 -18.29
CA LYS A 284 -17.09 12.98 -17.88
C LYS A 284 -17.21 12.77 -16.37
N VAL A 285 -17.00 13.81 -15.56
CA VAL A 285 -17.27 13.76 -14.11
C VAL A 285 -18.74 13.42 -13.86
N GLU A 286 -19.63 14.11 -14.57
CA GLU A 286 -21.08 13.91 -14.46
C GLU A 286 -21.54 12.55 -15.01
N ARG A 287 -20.80 11.98 -15.97
CA ARG A 287 -21.13 10.69 -16.59
C ARG A 287 -20.55 9.48 -15.88
N ALA A 288 -19.62 9.65 -14.95
CA ALA A 288 -18.99 8.51 -14.31
C ALA A 288 -19.95 7.69 -13.46
N GLY A 289 -19.79 6.38 -13.55
CA GLY A 289 -20.55 5.40 -12.81
C GLY A 289 -20.24 5.47 -11.32
N PHE A 290 -21.29 5.44 -10.51
CA PHE A 290 -21.16 5.38 -9.05
C PHE A 290 -20.35 4.16 -8.58
N LEU A 291 -20.35 3.06 -9.34
CA LEU A 291 -19.56 1.85 -9.05
C LEU A 291 -18.05 2.07 -9.19
N PHE A 292 -17.64 2.83 -10.20
CA PHE A 292 -16.24 3.23 -10.39
C PHE A 292 -15.78 4.14 -9.25
N ILE A 293 -16.59 5.15 -8.92
CA ILE A 293 -16.33 6.06 -7.81
C ILE A 293 -16.20 5.30 -6.49
N ASP A 294 -17.09 4.34 -6.22
CA ASP A 294 -17.04 3.50 -5.03
C ASP A 294 -15.77 2.64 -4.97
N SER A 295 -15.35 2.02 -6.09
CA SER A 295 -14.12 1.22 -6.14
C SER A 295 -12.87 2.05 -5.84
N VAL A 296 -12.79 3.25 -6.43
CA VAL A 296 -11.71 4.20 -6.14
C VAL A 296 -11.71 4.59 -4.67
N TYR A 297 -12.88 4.94 -4.13
CA TYR A 297 -13.02 5.33 -2.73
C TYR A 297 -12.59 4.21 -1.78
N GLN A 298 -13.02 2.97 -2.03
CA GLN A 298 -12.61 1.82 -1.24
C GLN A 298 -11.09 1.60 -1.25
N LEU A 299 -10.43 1.75 -2.40
CA LEU A 299 -8.97 1.61 -2.49
C LEU A 299 -8.23 2.73 -1.74
N LEU A 300 -8.67 3.98 -1.87
CA LEU A 300 -8.08 5.12 -1.18
C LEU A 300 -8.24 5.00 0.34
N LEU A 301 -9.42 4.57 0.82
CA LEU A 301 -9.66 4.30 2.24
C LEU A 301 -8.82 3.13 2.75
N ALA A 302 -8.71 2.05 1.98
CA ALA A 302 -7.97 0.87 2.39
C ALA A 302 -6.45 1.13 2.48
N THR A 303 -5.92 1.94 1.56
CA THR A 303 -4.48 2.28 1.51
C THR A 303 -4.12 3.48 2.38
N ARG A 304 -5.07 4.39 2.64
CA ARG A 304 -4.84 5.63 3.41
C ARG A 304 -3.66 6.43 2.88
N VAL A 305 -3.46 6.43 1.55
CA VAL A 305 -2.33 7.09 0.88
C VAL A 305 -2.16 8.56 1.26
N LEU A 306 -3.25 9.28 1.56
CA LEU A 306 -3.18 10.69 1.98
C LEU A 306 -2.44 10.88 3.32
N ALA A 307 -2.56 9.91 4.24
CA ALA A 307 -1.92 9.94 5.54
C ALA A 307 -0.52 9.30 5.53
N TYR A 308 -0.36 8.18 4.83
CA TYR A 308 0.86 7.37 4.83
C TYR A 308 1.82 7.67 3.67
N SER A 309 1.61 8.75 2.90
CA SER A 309 2.58 9.30 1.96
C SER A 309 3.22 10.56 2.52
#